data_AF-A0A537UNL0-F1
#
_entry.id   AF-A0A537UNL0-F1
#
_cell.length_a   1.000
_cell.length_b   1.000
_cell.length_c   1.000
_cell.angle_alpha   90.00
_cell.angle_beta   90.00
_cell.angle_gamma   90.00
#
_symmetry.space_group_name_H-M   'P 1'
#
loop_
_entity.id
_entity.type
_entity.pdbx_description
1 polymer ?
#
loop_
_entity_poly.entity_id
_entity_poly.type
_entity_poly.pdbx_seq_one_letter_code
_entity_poly.pdbx_strand_id
1 'polypeptide(L)'
;MHRPRPSITDTPDRYIAVAVLVTETQRYLMKRRDDVPWIAFPDQWSFFGGGIEAGETPAQALCRELREELGWQPETIEFFMQTRLLLPFPEAVLEDITFYAVPIAEAAIAGLTLMEGAEMRLFHAAELQAMPNVIPQDLAVVLMHARRDILFRAKQAAPPADSMPSGE
;
A
#
# COMPACT_ATOMS: atom_id res chain seq x y z
N MET A 1 -0.40 -16.93 32.73
CA MET A 1 -1.39 -15.83 32.74
C MET A 1 -1.84 -15.60 31.32
N HIS A 2 -3.14 -15.64 31.04
CA HIS A 2 -3.67 -15.38 29.69
C HIS A 2 -3.62 -13.87 29.46
N ARG A 3 -2.78 -13.39 28.54
CA ARG A 3 -2.83 -11.98 28.13
C ARG A 3 -4.25 -11.72 27.56
N PRO A 4 -4.89 -10.58 27.88
CA PRO A 4 -6.13 -10.21 27.22
C PRO A 4 -5.90 -10.15 25.71
N ARG A 5 -6.90 -10.53 24.91
CA ARG A 5 -6.81 -10.39 23.45
C ARG A 5 -6.64 -8.91 23.10
N PRO A 6 -5.63 -8.55 22.30
CA PRO A 6 -5.45 -7.17 21.86
C PRO A 6 -6.69 -6.67 21.11
N SER A 7 -7.02 -5.41 21.32
CA SER A 7 -8.11 -4.69 20.67
C SER A 7 -7.55 -3.83 19.54
N ILE A 8 -8.35 -3.62 18.48
CA ILE A 8 -8.00 -2.66 17.42
C ILE A 8 -7.89 -1.22 17.95
N THR A 9 -8.47 -0.94 19.12
CA THR A 9 -8.40 0.37 19.78
C THR A 9 -7.12 0.58 20.60
N ASP A 10 -6.29 -0.45 20.77
CA ASP A 10 -5.07 -0.35 21.55
C ASP A 10 -4.01 0.50 20.82
N THR A 11 -2.93 0.82 21.52
CA THR A 11 -1.76 1.45 20.89
C THR A 11 -1.13 0.44 19.93
N PRO A 12 -0.80 0.82 18.69
CA PRO A 12 -0.15 -0.08 17.73
C PRO A 12 1.18 -0.61 18.28
N ASP A 13 1.43 -1.89 18.03
CA ASP A 13 2.73 -2.52 18.30
C ASP A 13 3.78 -2.02 17.29
N ARG A 14 3.34 -1.74 16.07
CA ARG A 14 4.19 -1.28 14.96
C ARG A 14 3.49 -0.21 14.14
N TYR A 15 4.29 0.72 13.65
CA TYR A 15 3.89 1.67 12.62
C TYR A 15 4.63 1.31 11.34
N ILE A 16 3.90 1.23 10.22
CA ILE A 16 4.42 0.75 8.94
C ILE A 16 4.16 1.81 7.86
N ALA A 17 5.11 2.02 6.96
CA ALA A 17 4.95 2.84 5.76
C ALA A 17 5.12 1.98 4.51
N VAL A 18 4.16 2.06 3.59
CA VAL A 18 4.04 1.17 2.41
C VAL A 18 3.89 1.95 1.12
N ALA A 19 4.58 1.50 0.06
CA ALA A 19 4.57 2.12 -1.26
C ALA A 19 3.61 1.39 -2.21
N VAL A 20 2.57 2.08 -2.66
CA VAL A 20 1.77 1.68 -3.82
C VAL A 20 2.46 2.19 -5.07
N LEU A 21 3.50 1.48 -5.51
CA LEU A 21 4.26 1.78 -6.73
C LEU A 21 3.39 1.50 -7.95
N VAL A 22 3.02 2.55 -8.69
CA VAL A 22 2.06 2.47 -9.79
C VAL A 22 2.59 3.17 -11.03
N THR A 23 2.49 2.49 -12.17
CA THR A 23 2.88 3.04 -13.46
C THR A 23 1.81 3.92 -14.08
N GLU A 24 2.23 4.73 -15.05
CA GLU A 24 1.35 5.48 -15.95
C GLU A 24 0.35 4.58 -16.69
N THR A 25 0.66 3.28 -16.84
CA THR A 25 -0.19 2.25 -17.46
C THR A 25 -1.09 1.49 -16.46
N GLN A 26 -1.22 1.98 -15.21
CA GLN A 26 -2.00 1.38 -14.12
C GLN A 26 -1.57 -0.06 -13.75
N ARG A 27 -0.27 -0.34 -13.85
CA ARG A 27 0.34 -1.56 -13.32
C ARG A 27 1.00 -1.28 -11.98
N TYR A 28 0.99 -2.26 -11.10
CA TYR A 28 1.53 -2.19 -9.74
C TYR A 28 2.82 -3.01 -9.67
N LEU A 29 3.90 -2.40 -9.20
CA LEU A 29 5.15 -3.11 -8.95
C LEU A 29 5.10 -3.76 -7.57
N MET A 30 5.04 -5.09 -7.53
CA MET A 30 5.01 -5.87 -6.29
C MET A 30 6.33 -6.63 -6.12
N LYS A 31 6.69 -6.98 -4.88
CA LYS A 31 7.72 -7.98 -4.57
C LYS A 31 7.10 -9.29 -4.11
N ARG A 32 7.67 -10.42 -4.49
CA ARG A 32 7.41 -11.71 -3.84
C ARG A 32 8.36 -11.82 -2.65
N ARG A 33 7.80 -11.97 -1.46
CA ARG A 33 8.56 -12.11 -0.22
C ARG A 33 9.35 -13.42 -0.22
N ASP A 34 10.46 -13.44 0.50
CA ASP A 34 11.27 -14.66 0.63
C ASP A 34 10.46 -15.82 1.23
N ASP A 35 10.71 -17.03 0.74
CA ASP A 35 10.05 -18.23 1.26
C ASP A 35 10.83 -18.79 2.46
N VAL A 36 10.78 -18.06 3.58
CA VAL A 36 11.45 -18.44 4.83
C VAL A 36 10.48 -18.41 6.01
N PRO A 37 10.51 -19.40 6.92
CA PRO A 37 9.46 -19.59 7.93
C PRO A 37 9.46 -18.55 9.05
N TRP A 38 10.49 -17.71 9.16
CA TRP A 38 10.63 -16.70 10.22
C TRP A 38 10.14 -15.31 9.82
N ILE A 39 9.67 -15.11 8.58
CA ILE A 39 9.02 -13.85 8.17
C ILE A 39 7.51 -14.02 8.12
N ALA A 40 6.79 -12.91 8.31
CA ALA A 40 5.36 -12.88 8.02
C ALA A 40 5.12 -13.06 6.52
N PHE A 41 4.07 -13.82 6.17
CA PHE A 41 3.61 -14.02 4.80
C PHE A 41 4.72 -14.46 3.81
N PRO A 42 5.42 -15.58 4.08
CA PRO A 42 6.42 -16.10 3.16
C PRO A 42 5.79 -16.46 1.81
N ASP A 43 6.54 -16.28 0.72
CA ASP A 43 6.12 -16.57 -0.66
C ASP A 43 4.87 -15.80 -1.17
N GLN A 44 4.45 -14.76 -0.46
CA GLN A 44 3.34 -13.91 -0.85
C GLN A 44 3.83 -12.67 -1.62
N TRP A 45 3.03 -12.22 -2.58
CA TRP A 45 3.20 -10.91 -3.22
C TRP A 45 2.73 -9.80 -2.29
N SER A 46 3.56 -8.77 -2.16
CA SER A 46 3.31 -7.60 -1.33
C SER A 46 3.83 -6.32 -1.98
N PHE A 47 3.44 -5.19 -1.40
CA PHE A 47 4.11 -3.92 -1.63
C PHE A 47 5.54 -3.91 -1.04
N PHE A 48 6.26 -2.84 -1.38
CA PHE A 48 7.52 -2.43 -0.76
C PHE A 48 7.24 -1.53 0.45
N GLY A 49 8.16 -1.54 1.41
CA GLY A 49 8.02 -0.76 2.63
C GLY A 49 8.20 -1.60 3.89
N GLY A 50 8.17 -0.92 5.03
CA GLY A 50 8.60 -1.51 6.28
C GLY A 50 8.28 -0.64 7.49
N GLY A 51 8.96 -0.96 8.60
CA GLY A 51 8.72 -0.34 9.89
C GLY A 51 9.20 1.11 9.93
N ILE A 52 8.42 1.96 10.59
CA ILE A 52 8.83 3.33 10.90
C ILE A 52 9.75 3.29 12.13
N GLU A 53 10.96 3.82 12.00
CA GLU A 53 11.92 3.89 13.11
C GLU A 53 11.67 5.10 14.02
N ALA A 54 12.29 5.07 15.20
CA ALA A 54 12.16 6.14 16.17
C ALA A 54 12.67 7.48 15.61
N GLY A 55 11.78 8.48 15.59
CA GLY A 55 12.09 9.82 15.06
C GLY A 55 11.82 9.99 13.56
N GLU A 56 11.40 8.94 12.86
CA GLU A 56 10.98 9.04 11.46
C GLU A 56 9.52 9.45 11.33
N THR A 57 9.23 10.28 10.34
CA THR A 57 7.88 10.40 9.77
C THR A 57 7.61 9.20 8.84
N PRO A 58 6.34 8.83 8.59
CA PRO A 58 6.03 7.74 7.66
C PRO A 58 6.60 7.96 6.24
N ALA A 59 6.63 9.21 5.77
CA ALA A 59 7.24 9.57 4.49
C ALA A 59 8.76 9.33 4.45
N GLN A 60 9.47 9.60 5.55
CA GLN A 60 10.91 9.35 5.66
C GLN A 60 11.21 7.85 5.69
N ALA A 61 10.46 7.10 6.50
CA ALA A 61 10.56 5.64 6.57
C ALA A 61 10.33 5.03 5.19
N LEU A 62 9.26 5.43 4.49
CA LEU A 62 8.98 4.96 3.13
C LEU A 62 10.16 5.19 2.16
N CYS A 63 10.74 6.40 2.16
CA CYS A 63 11.86 6.73 1.30
C CYS A 63 13.13 5.94 1.66
N ARG A 64 13.35 5.64 2.95
CA ARG A 64 14.46 4.78 3.40
C ARG A 64 14.26 3.36 2.90
N GLU A 65 13.09 2.77 3.13
CA GLU A 65 12.75 1.41 2.72
C GLU A 65 12.88 1.25 1.19
N LEU A 66 12.39 2.20 0.38
CA LEU A 66 12.56 2.13 -1.07
C LEU A 66 14.03 2.21 -1.51
N ARG A 67 14.87 2.95 -0.78
CA ARG A 67 16.31 2.95 -1.04
C ARG A 67 16.96 1.62 -0.67
N GLU A 68 16.58 1.04 0.45
CA GLU A 68 17.12 -0.21 0.98
C GLU A 68 16.69 -1.42 0.14
N GLU A 69 15.43 -1.46 -0.28
CA GLU A 69 14.84 -2.61 -0.98
C GLU A 69 15.03 -2.55 -2.51
N LEU A 70 15.12 -1.35 -3.10
CA LEU A 70 15.16 -1.14 -4.55
C LEU A 70 16.37 -0.35 -5.06
N GLY A 71 17.19 0.21 -4.17
CA GLY A 71 18.25 1.15 -4.56
C GLY A 71 17.71 2.45 -5.19
N TRP A 72 16.45 2.81 -4.89
CA TRP A 72 15.71 3.85 -5.61
C TRP A 72 15.06 4.87 -4.68
N GLN A 73 14.91 6.10 -5.17
CA GLN A 73 14.29 7.20 -4.45
C GLN A 73 13.19 7.82 -5.34
N PRO A 74 11.94 7.89 -4.87
CA PRO A 74 10.87 8.58 -5.59
C PRO A 74 11.08 10.09 -5.63
N GLU A 75 10.65 10.72 -6.73
CA GLU A 75 10.54 12.17 -6.85
C GLU A 75 9.34 12.72 -6.06
N THR A 76 8.23 11.99 -6.09
CA THR A 76 6.99 12.34 -5.39
C THR A 76 6.39 11.12 -4.71
N ILE A 77 5.79 11.37 -3.55
CA ILE A 77 4.95 10.41 -2.83
C ILE A 77 3.69 11.16 -2.40
N GLU A 78 2.54 10.52 -2.50
CA GLU A 78 1.25 11.09 -2.12
C GLU A 78 0.61 10.21 -1.07
N PHE A 79 0.17 10.79 0.05
CA PHE A 79 -0.60 10.04 1.04
C PHE A 79 -1.87 9.50 0.37
N PHE A 80 -2.07 8.19 0.43
CA PHE A 80 -3.24 7.56 -0.15
C PHE A 80 -4.27 7.20 0.93
N MET A 81 -3.86 6.42 1.92
CA MET A 81 -4.72 6.04 3.03
C MET A 81 -3.91 5.57 4.24
N GLN A 82 -4.58 5.51 5.38
CA GLN A 82 -4.08 4.89 6.59
C GLN A 82 -5.11 3.90 7.11
N THR A 83 -4.65 2.77 7.61
CA THR A 83 -5.53 1.77 8.23
C THR A 83 -4.83 1.08 9.39
N ARG A 84 -5.62 0.45 10.25
CA ARG A 84 -5.13 -0.34 11.36
C ARG A 84 -5.58 -1.79 11.20
N LEU A 85 -4.63 -2.71 11.29
CA LEU A 85 -4.89 -4.14 11.16
C LEU A 85 -4.37 -4.88 12.38
N LEU A 86 -5.26 -5.66 13.00
CA LEU A 86 -4.86 -6.66 13.98
C LEU A 86 -4.56 -7.96 13.25
N LEU A 87 -3.28 -8.25 13.05
CA LEU A 87 -2.83 -9.44 12.34
C LEU A 87 -2.96 -10.68 13.24
N PRO A 88 -3.65 -11.74 12.79
CA PRO A 88 -3.99 -12.90 13.61
C PRO A 88 -2.85 -13.93 13.68
N PHE A 89 -1.62 -13.48 13.95
CA PHE A 89 -0.48 -14.35 14.23
C PHE A 89 -0.62 -15.04 15.61
N PRO A 90 0.17 -16.08 15.91
CA PRO A 90 0.16 -16.72 17.24
C PRO A 90 0.32 -15.70 18.38
N GLU A 91 1.19 -14.71 18.17
CA GLU A 91 1.21 -13.46 18.91
C GLU A 91 0.61 -12.38 18.01
N ALA A 92 -0.65 -12.02 18.25
CA ALA A 92 -1.33 -11.04 17.44
C ALA A 92 -0.60 -9.67 17.51
N VAL A 93 -0.44 -9.04 16.35
CA VAL A 93 0.28 -7.76 16.20
C VAL A 93 -0.69 -6.72 15.66
N LEU A 94 -0.80 -5.58 16.34
CA LEU A 94 -1.55 -4.44 15.87
C LEU A 94 -0.65 -3.50 15.07
N GLU A 95 -0.88 -3.42 13.77
CA GLU A 95 -0.13 -2.55 12.87
C GLU A 95 -0.96 -1.33 12.46
N ASP A 96 -0.34 -0.16 12.52
CA ASP A 96 -0.86 1.08 11.94
C ASP A 96 -0.09 1.37 10.64
N ILE A 97 -0.77 1.21 9.52
CA ILE A 97 -0.16 1.14 8.20
C ILE A 97 -0.55 2.37 7.40
N THR A 98 0.45 3.13 6.97
CA THR A 98 0.29 4.29 6.08
C THR A 98 0.71 3.91 4.67
N PHE A 99 -0.22 4.04 3.72
CA PHE A 99 0.03 3.78 2.30
C PHE A 99 0.23 5.09 1.55
N TYR A 100 1.27 5.13 0.74
CA TYR A 100 1.54 6.22 -0.19
C TYR A 100 1.40 5.74 -1.63
N ALA A 101 0.69 6.48 -2.46
CA ALA A 101 0.76 6.32 -3.91
C ALA A 101 2.09 6.89 -4.40
N VAL A 102 2.83 6.09 -5.14
CA VAL A 102 4.16 6.45 -5.62
C VAL A 102 4.21 6.21 -7.14
N PRO A 103 4.11 7.26 -7.96
CA PRO A 103 4.25 7.13 -9.40
C PRO A 103 5.65 6.63 -9.76
N ILE A 104 5.72 5.65 -10.66
CA ILE A 104 6.98 5.17 -11.21
C ILE A 104 6.84 4.93 -12.71
N ALA A 105 7.71 5.54 -13.51
CA ALA A 105 7.72 5.30 -14.94
C ALA A 105 8.08 3.83 -15.23
N GLU A 106 7.34 3.17 -16.12
CA GLU A 106 7.59 1.77 -16.45
C GLU A 106 9.04 1.54 -16.95
N ALA A 107 9.60 2.52 -17.67
CA ALA A 107 10.99 2.50 -18.14
C ALA A 107 12.05 2.55 -17.01
N ALA A 108 11.72 3.11 -15.85
CA ALA A 108 12.66 3.21 -14.71
C ALA A 108 12.85 1.86 -14.00
N ILE A 109 11.91 0.93 -14.16
CA ILE A 109 11.89 -0.36 -13.43
C ILE A 109 13.08 -1.23 -13.79
N ALA A 110 13.54 -1.16 -15.05
CA ALA A 110 14.72 -1.90 -15.50
C ALA A 110 16.03 -1.49 -14.80
N GLY A 111 16.06 -0.31 -14.18
CA GLY A 111 17.21 0.18 -13.40
C GLY A 111 17.14 -0.13 -11.90
N LEU A 112 16.04 -0.71 -11.43
CA LEU A 112 15.89 -1.04 -10.00
C LEU A 112 16.70 -2.30 -9.65
N THR A 113 17.21 -2.34 -8.42
CA THR A 113 17.89 -3.52 -7.88
C THR A 113 17.09 -4.05 -6.71
N LEU A 114 16.49 -5.22 -6.86
CA LEU A 114 15.80 -5.88 -5.75
C LEU A 114 16.84 -6.40 -4.75
N MET A 115 16.84 -5.83 -3.55
CA MET A 115 17.78 -6.18 -2.47
C MET A 115 17.11 -7.02 -1.38
N GLU A 116 15.79 -6.98 -1.27
CA GLU A 116 14.99 -7.81 -0.36
C GLU A 116 13.80 -8.43 -1.12
N GLY A 117 13.59 -9.75 -0.94
CA GLY A 117 12.57 -10.52 -1.63
C GLY A 117 13.11 -11.36 -2.78
N ALA A 118 12.28 -12.30 -3.24
CA ALA A 118 12.69 -13.32 -4.20
C ALA A 118 12.58 -12.84 -5.66
N GLU A 119 11.60 -11.99 -5.96
CA GLU A 119 11.42 -11.38 -7.28
C GLU A 119 10.53 -10.14 -7.21
N MET A 120 10.59 -9.29 -8.23
CA MET A 120 9.67 -8.16 -8.40
C MET A 120 9.04 -8.20 -9.80
N ARG A 121 7.76 -7.84 -9.89
CA ARG A 121 7.03 -7.86 -11.16
C ARG A 121 5.90 -6.83 -11.18
N LEU A 122 5.58 -6.38 -12.39
CA LEU A 122 4.40 -5.56 -12.66
C LEU A 122 3.14 -6.41 -12.84
N PHE A 123 2.05 -5.92 -12.26
CA PHE A 123 0.73 -6.56 -12.37
C PHE A 123 -0.37 -5.54 -12.63
N HIS A 124 -1.34 -5.91 -13.45
CA HIS A 124 -2.66 -5.29 -13.39
C HIS A 124 -3.41 -5.75 -12.14
N ALA A 125 -4.33 -4.91 -11.65
CA ALA A 125 -5.18 -5.26 -10.51
C ALA A 125 -6.02 -6.54 -10.75
N ALA A 126 -6.39 -6.84 -12.00
CA ALA A 126 -7.10 -8.07 -12.35
C ALA A 126 -6.20 -9.32 -12.27
N GLU A 127 -4.90 -9.19 -12.56
CA GLU A 127 -3.95 -10.29 -12.41
C GLU A 127 -3.78 -10.64 -10.94
N LEU A 128 -3.59 -9.64 -10.07
CA LEU A 128 -3.44 -9.85 -8.62
C LEU A 128 -4.69 -10.49 -7.99
N GLN A 129 -5.90 -10.13 -8.44
CA GLN A 129 -7.14 -10.75 -7.96
C GLN A 129 -7.24 -12.25 -8.29
N ALA A 130 -6.65 -12.68 -9.40
CA ALA A 130 -6.69 -14.07 -9.83
C ALA A 130 -5.61 -14.93 -9.16
N MET A 131 -4.69 -14.31 -8.41
CA MET A 131 -3.56 -15.01 -7.81
C MET A 131 -3.89 -15.54 -6.42
N PRO A 132 -3.42 -16.77 -6.09
CA PRO A 132 -3.66 -17.36 -4.78
C PRO A 132 -2.71 -16.83 -3.69
N ASN A 133 -1.60 -16.19 -4.07
CA ASN A 133 -0.52 -15.79 -3.16
C ASN A 133 -0.26 -14.28 -3.17
N VAL A 134 -1.30 -13.48 -2.95
CA VAL A 134 -1.17 -12.05 -2.68
C VAL A 134 -1.63 -11.79 -1.26
N ILE A 135 -0.87 -10.98 -0.52
CA ILE A 135 -1.28 -10.54 0.82
C ILE A 135 -2.66 -9.87 0.72
N PRO A 136 -3.70 -10.35 1.44
CA PRO A 136 -5.07 -9.87 1.25
C PRO A 136 -5.24 -8.36 1.49
N GLN A 137 -4.55 -7.78 2.48
CA GLN A 137 -4.61 -6.34 2.73
C GLN A 137 -3.99 -5.51 1.59
N ASP A 138 -2.90 -6.00 0.98
CA ASP A 138 -2.26 -5.32 -0.12
C ASP A 138 -3.13 -5.37 -1.38
N LEU A 139 -3.75 -6.52 -1.65
CA LEU A 139 -4.74 -6.66 -2.70
C LEU A 139 -5.91 -5.68 -2.51
N ALA A 140 -6.44 -5.54 -1.30
CA ALA A 140 -7.52 -4.59 -1.02
C ALA A 140 -7.11 -3.16 -1.36
N VAL A 141 -5.88 -2.75 -1.02
CA VAL A 141 -5.34 -1.42 -1.34
C VAL A 141 -5.15 -1.24 -2.85
N VAL A 142 -4.66 -2.24 -3.57
CA VAL A 142 -4.60 -2.21 -5.05
C VAL A 142 -5.98 -1.96 -5.64
N LEU A 143 -7.02 -2.65 -5.16
CA LEU A 143 -8.38 -2.51 -5.67
C LEU A 143 -8.98 -1.14 -5.35
N MET A 144 -8.73 -0.61 -4.15
CA MET A 144 -9.14 0.74 -3.77
C MET A 144 -8.40 1.78 -4.61
N HIS A 145 -7.10 1.66 -4.79
CA HIS A 145 -6.29 2.59 -5.57
C HIS A 145 -6.68 2.56 -7.06
N ALA A 146 -6.88 1.38 -7.66
CA ALA A 146 -7.28 1.24 -9.06
C ALA A 146 -8.64 1.87 -9.37
N ARG A 147 -9.48 2.09 -8.35
CA ARG A 147 -10.82 2.67 -8.47
C ARG A 147 -10.97 3.99 -7.72
N ARG A 148 -9.86 4.60 -7.30
CA ARG A 148 -9.82 5.81 -6.45
C ARG A 148 -10.66 6.97 -7.01
N ASP A 149 -10.62 7.20 -8.31
CA ASP A 149 -11.37 8.28 -8.96
C ASP A 149 -12.89 8.10 -8.90
N ILE A 150 -13.35 6.86 -8.69
CA ILE A 150 -14.76 6.51 -8.55
C ILE A 150 -15.13 6.44 -7.07
N LEU A 151 -14.29 5.81 -6.25
CA LEU A 151 -14.51 5.60 -4.82
C LEU A 151 -14.45 6.90 -4.02
N PHE A 152 -13.53 7.80 -4.37
CA PHE A 152 -13.26 9.04 -3.66
C PHE A 152 -13.67 10.28 -4.46
N ARG A 153 -14.47 10.12 -5.52
CA ARG A 153 -15.03 11.27 -6.24
C ARG A 153 -15.86 12.09 -5.26
N ALA A 154 -15.47 13.33 -5.03
CA ALA A 154 -16.38 14.29 -4.43
C ALA A 154 -17.64 14.35 -5.30
N LYS A 155 -18.83 14.23 -4.71
CA LYS A 155 -20.08 14.55 -5.41
C LYS A 155 -19.88 15.91 -6.04
N GLN A 156 -19.87 15.99 -7.37
CA GLN A 156 -20.00 17.28 -8.04
C GLN A 156 -21.27 17.92 -7.48
N ALA A 157 -21.15 19.14 -6.94
CA ALA A 157 -22.31 19.88 -6.48
C ALA A 157 -23.32 19.93 -7.63
N ALA A 158 -24.58 19.63 -7.34
CA ALA A 158 -25.66 19.83 -8.31
C ALA A 158 -25.56 21.27 -8.84
N PRO A 159 -25.79 21.51 -10.14
CA PRO A 159 -25.86 22.89 -10.64
C PRO A 159 -26.89 23.67 -9.81
N PRO A 160 -26.62 24.96 -9.49
CA PRO A 160 -27.53 25.77 -8.71
C PRO A 160 -28.93 25.78 -9.36
N ALA A 161 -29.97 25.73 -8.53
CA ALA A 161 -31.37 25.59 -8.95
C ALA A 161 -31.97 26.79 -9.73
N ASP A 162 -31.15 27.77 -10.11
CA ASP A 162 -31.58 29.04 -10.73
C ASP A 162 -31.60 29.03 -12.27
N SER A 163 -31.56 27.87 -12.89
CA SER A 163 -31.83 27.71 -14.32
C SER A 163 -33.15 26.96 -14.60
N MET A 164 -34.21 27.34 -13.89
CA MET A 164 -35.58 27.16 -14.38
C MET A 164 -35.92 28.40 -15.22
N PRO A 165 -36.14 28.28 -16.54
CA PRO A 165 -36.63 29.42 -17.31
C PRO A 165 -37.98 29.82 -16.75
N SER A 166 -38.11 31.09 -16.38
CA SER A 166 -39.38 31.73 -16.08
C SER A 166 -40.25 31.57 -17.33
N GLY A 167 -41.25 30.69 -17.26
CA GLY A 167 -42.21 30.53 -18.35
C GLY A 167 -42.95 31.84 -18.55
N GLU A 168 -42.88 32.37 -19.77
CA GLU A 168 -43.92 33.21 -20.37
C GLU A 168 -45.06 32.33 -20.92
#